data_AF-A0A2E6DPS9-F1
#
_entry.id   AF-A0A2E6DPS9-F1
#
_cell.length_a   1.000
_cell.length_b   1.000
_cell.length_c   1.000
_cell.angle_alpha   90.00
_cell.angle_beta   90.00
_cell.angle_gamma   90.00
#
_symmetry.space_group_name_H-M   'P 1'
#
loop_
_entity.id
_entity.type
_entity.pdbx_description
1 polymer ?
#
loop_
_entity_poly.entity_id
_entity_poly.type
_entity_poly.pdbx_seq_one_letter_code
_entity_poly.pdbx_strand_id
1 'polypeptide(L)'
;MNLTEAPFDVVSIGVDIGGTKTLGLALARSGEILVQETRPTPQSSDQIVECVATLFHSLADQLGNYRVSALGIGVAGLVDKNGQLHRAPNLAD
;
A
#
# COMPACT_ATOMS: atom_id res chain seq x y z
N MET A 1 -21.86 1.51 -30.68
CA MET A 1 -21.69 2.15 -29.36
C MET A 1 -20.23 2.00 -28.97
N ASN A 2 -19.41 3.02 -29.18
CA ASN A 2 -18.02 3.03 -28.68
C ASN A 2 -18.04 3.70 -27.31
N LEU A 3 -17.98 2.89 -26.26
CA LEU A 3 -17.66 3.35 -24.92
C LEU A 3 -16.13 3.46 -24.85
N THR A 4 -15.58 4.55 -25.38
CA THR A 4 -14.24 4.97 -24.95
C THR A 4 -14.44 5.52 -23.54
N GLU A 5 -14.27 4.66 -22.52
CA GLU A 5 -14.17 5.11 -21.13
C GLU A 5 -13.18 6.28 -21.11
N ALA A 6 -13.59 7.42 -20.52
CA ALA A 6 -12.68 8.52 -20.27
C ALA A 6 -11.43 7.95 -19.56
N PRO A 7 -10.21 8.40 -19.90
CA PRO A 7 -9.02 7.85 -19.30
C PRO A 7 -9.13 8.00 -17.79
N PHE A 8 -9.17 6.88 -17.08
CA PHE A 8 -9.06 6.88 -15.62
C PHE A 8 -7.73 7.54 -15.29
N ASP A 9 -7.75 8.51 -14.38
CA ASP A 9 -6.50 9.00 -13.83
C ASP A 9 -5.83 7.86 -13.07
N VAL A 10 -4.55 7.65 -13.38
CA VAL A 10 -3.78 6.51 -12.88
C VAL A 10 -3.10 6.92 -11.59
N VAL A 11 -3.31 6.12 -10.54
CA VAL A 11 -2.74 6.33 -9.20
C VAL A 11 -1.89 5.14 -8.78
N SER A 12 -1.04 5.36 -7.79
CA SER A 12 -0.27 4.30 -7.12
C SER A 12 -0.61 4.29 -5.64
N ILE A 13 -0.64 3.12 -5.03
CA ILE A 13 -0.75 2.98 -3.58
C ILE A 13 0.63 2.62 -3.03
N GLY A 14 1.03 3.27 -1.94
CA GLY A 14 2.23 2.94 -1.18
C GLY A 14 1.87 2.56 0.25
N VAL A 15 2.51 1.52 0.80
CA VAL A 15 2.39 1.14 2.21
C VAL A 15 3.77 1.14 2.85
N ASP A 16 3.95 1.93 3.90
CA ASP A 16 5.15 1.98 4.74
C ASP A 16 4.91 1.22 6.04
N ILE A 17 5.70 0.18 6.30
CA ILE A 17 5.58 -0.70 7.45
C ILE A 17 6.72 -0.39 8.43
N GLY A 18 6.42 0.44 9.43
CA GLY A 18 7.27 0.64 10.60
C GLY A 18 7.01 -0.40 11.69
N GLY A 19 7.74 -0.33 12.81
CA GLY A 19 7.54 -1.27 13.93
C GLY A 19 6.34 -0.98 14.83
N THR A 20 5.74 0.20 14.70
CA THR A 20 4.60 0.63 15.52
C THR A 20 3.42 1.10 14.69
N LYS A 21 3.69 1.63 13.49
CA LYS A 21 2.69 2.20 12.61
C LYS A 21 2.92 1.70 11.18
N THR A 22 1.82 1.39 10.52
CA THR A 22 1.76 1.11 9.09
C THR A 22 0.95 2.21 8.42
N LEU A 23 1.55 2.93 7.48
CA LEU A 23 0.97 4.06 6.76
C LEU A 23 0.68 3.66 5.32
N GLY A 24 -0.56 3.81 4.88
CA GLY A 24 -0.96 3.67 3.49
C GLY A 24 -1.26 5.04 2.86
N LEU A 25 -0.82 5.24 1.61
CA LEU A 25 -1.06 6.45 0.81
C LEU A 25 -1.53 6.07 -0.59
N ALA A 26 -2.53 6.77 -1.12
CA ALA A 26 -2.82 6.80 -2.56
C ALA A 26 -2.26 8.10 -3.16
N LEU A 27 -1.39 7.96 -4.16
CA LEU A 27 -0.68 9.06 -4.81
C LEU A 27 -1.13 9.21 -6.26
N ALA A 28 -1.46 10.44 -6.66
CA ALA A 28 -1.57 10.81 -8.05
C ALA A 28 -0.19 10.82 -8.72
N ARG A 29 -0.15 10.78 -10.06
CA ARG A 29 1.11 10.87 -10.83
C ARG A 29 1.91 12.15 -10.53
N SER A 30 1.24 13.23 -10.16
CA SER A 30 1.86 14.49 -9.73
C SER A 30 2.62 14.39 -8.40
N GLY A 31 2.42 13.32 -7.64
CA GLY A 31 2.90 13.17 -6.26
C GLY A 31 1.92 13.69 -5.21
N GLU A 32 0.75 14.19 -5.61
CA GLU A 32 -0.32 14.59 -4.68
C GLU A 32 -0.85 13.38 -3.91
N ILE A 33 -0.99 13.53 -2.58
CA ILE A 33 -1.65 12.57 -1.71
C ILE A 33 -3.16 12.76 -1.84
N LEU A 34 -3.84 11.78 -2.41
CA LEU A 34 -5.29 11.78 -2.57
C LEU A 34 -6.00 11.28 -1.32
N VAL A 35 -5.48 10.19 -0.74
CA VAL A 35 -6.02 9.53 0.45
C VAL A 35 -4.87 8.97 1.27
N GLN A 36 -5.00 9.00 2.60
CA GLN A 36 -4.06 8.38 3.52
C GLN A 36 -4.76 7.71 4.69
N GLU A 37 -4.20 6.60 5.17
CA GLU A 37 -4.69 5.90 6.35
C GLU A 37 -3.50 5.37 7.16
N THR A 38 -3.61 5.35 8.49
CA THR A 38 -2.59 4.75 9.37
C THR A 38 -3.23 3.73 10.28
N ARG A 39 -2.54 2.60 10.48
CA ARG A 39 -2.90 1.55 11.44
C ARG A 39 -1.74 1.22 12.36
N PRO A 40 -1.99 0.70 13.58
CA PRO A 40 -0.94 0.08 14.38
C PRO A 40 -0.32 -1.10 13.62
N THR A 41 0.99 -1.30 13.76
CA THR A 41 1.67 -2.46 13.17
C THR A 41 1.39 -3.71 14.01
N PRO A 42 0.81 -4.76 13.41
CA PRO A 42 0.57 -6.01 14.12
C PRO A 42 1.85 -6.73 14.55
N GLN A 43 1.71 -7.67 15.48
CA GLN A 43 2.83 -8.40 16.10
C GLN A 43 2.97 -9.83 15.56
N SER A 44 2.41 -10.14 14.38
CA SER A 44 2.71 -11.37 13.63
C SER A 44 2.80 -11.08 12.14
N SER A 45 3.64 -11.84 11.43
CA SER A 45 3.82 -11.75 9.98
C SER A 45 2.51 -11.89 9.20
N ASP A 46 1.67 -12.88 9.52
CA ASP A 46 0.36 -13.06 8.88
C ASP A 46 -0.57 -11.85 9.06
N GLN A 47 -0.59 -11.26 10.27
CA GLN A 47 -1.43 -10.09 10.54
C GLN A 47 -0.88 -8.84 9.86
N ILE A 48 0.44 -8.72 9.69
CA ILE A 48 1.05 -7.63 8.91
C ILE A 48 0.58 -7.71 7.45
N VAL A 49 0.58 -8.90 6.84
CA VAL A 49 0.06 -9.09 5.48
C VAL A 49 -1.42 -8.70 5.39
N GLU A 50 -2.24 -9.13 6.34
CA GLU A 50 -3.66 -8.77 6.40
C GLU A 50 -3.86 -7.25 6.58
N CYS A 51 -3.02 -6.60 7.38
CA CYS A 51 -3.03 -5.16 7.58
C CYS A 51 -2.74 -4.41 6.27
N VAL A 52 -1.74 -4.87 5.50
CA VAL A 52 -1.41 -4.31 4.17
C VAL A 52 -2.57 -4.49 3.20
N ALA A 53 -3.17 -5.68 3.12
CA ALA A 53 -4.31 -5.95 2.26
C ALA A 53 -5.52 -5.07 2.63
N THR A 54 -5.79 -4.93 3.92
CA THR A 54 -6.90 -4.09 4.41
C THR A 54 -6.67 -2.61 4.09
N LEU A 55 -5.43 -2.11 4.29
CA LEU A 55 -5.08 -0.74 3.91
C LEU A 55 -5.22 -0.52 2.41
N PHE A 56 -4.76 -1.46 1.59
CA PHE A 56 -4.89 -1.38 0.14
C PHE A 56 -6.36 -1.26 -0.29
N HIS A 57 -7.23 -2.15 0.21
CA HIS A 57 -8.66 -2.11 -0.11
C HIS A 57 -9.33 -0.82 0.38
N SER A 58 -9.06 -0.41 1.62
CA SER A 58 -9.62 0.83 2.19
C SER A 58 -9.25 2.07 1.38
N LEU A 59 -8.01 2.17 0.91
CA LEU A 59 -7.56 3.28 0.06
C LEU A 59 -8.18 3.18 -1.34
N ALA A 60 -8.23 1.98 -1.92
CA ALA A 60 -8.82 1.74 -3.24
C ALA A 60 -10.31 2.10 -3.30
N ASP A 61 -11.08 1.78 -2.25
CA ASP A 61 -12.51 2.06 -2.18
C ASP A 61 -12.80 3.58 -2.14
N GLN A 62 -11.85 4.39 -1.65
CA GLN A 62 -11.96 5.84 -1.58
C GLN A 62 -11.56 6.56 -2.88
N LEU A 63 -11.02 5.83 -3.86
CA LEU A 63 -10.47 6.39 -5.09
C LEU A 63 -11.50 6.58 -6.21
N GLY A 64 -12.76 6.17 -6.06
CA GLY A 64 -13.82 6.46 -7.02
C GLY A 64 -13.47 6.11 -8.47
N ASN A 65 -13.21 7.13 -9.31
CA ASN A 65 -12.90 6.99 -10.74
C ASN A 65 -11.39 6.90 -11.06
N TYR A 66 -10.51 6.77 -10.07
CA TYR A 66 -9.09 6.51 -10.33
C TYR A 66 -8.84 5.01 -10.54
N ARG A 67 -7.84 4.66 -11.37
CA ARG A 67 -7.35 3.27 -11.49
C ARG A 67 -6.01 3.12 -10.78
N VAL A 68 -5.95 2.18 -9.84
CA VAL A 68 -4.69 1.79 -9.19
C VAL A 68 -3.85 0.99 -10.18
N SER A 69 -2.62 1.45 -10.44
CA SER A 69 -1.68 0.80 -11.36
C SER A 69 -0.57 0.01 -10.68
N ALA A 70 -0.27 0.34 -9.42
CA ALA A 70 0.81 -0.25 -8.67
C ALA A 70 0.55 -0.18 -7.17
N LEU A 71 1.10 -1.17 -6.46
CA LEU A 71 1.29 -1.18 -5.01
C LEU A 71 2.79 -1.24 -4.72
N GLY A 72 3.29 -0.26 -3.97
CA GLY A 72 4.64 -0.29 -3.40
C GLY A 72 4.57 -0.61 -1.91
N ILE A 73 5.51 -1.44 -1.43
CA ILE A 73 5.65 -1.76 -0.01
C ILE A 73 7.04 -1.36 0.45
N GLY A 74 7.12 -0.47 1.44
CA GLY A 74 8.33 -0.08 2.14
C GLY A 74 8.40 -0.79 3.49
N VAL A 75 9.52 -1.44 3.77
CA VAL A 75 9.77 -2.09 5.06
C VAL A 75 11.26 -2.09 5.36
N ALA A 76 11.62 -1.85 6.62
CA ALA A 76 13.01 -1.95 7.08
C ALA A 76 13.39 -3.42 7.29
N GLY A 77 14.31 -3.94 6.46
CA GLY A 77 14.80 -5.31 6.62
C GLY A 77 15.62 -5.83 5.44
N LEU A 78 16.02 -7.09 5.52
CA LEU A 78 16.69 -7.79 4.43
C LEU A 78 15.64 -8.36 3.46
N VAL A 79 15.43 -7.69 2.35
CA VAL A 79 14.50 -8.10 1.28
C VAL A 79 15.30 -8.59 0.07
N ASP A 80 14.94 -9.75 -0.46
CA ASP A 80 15.55 -10.26 -1.69
C ASP A 80 14.86 -9.75 -2.97
N LYS A 81 15.42 -10.08 -4.14
CA LYS A 81 14.89 -9.66 -5.44
C LYS A 81 13.52 -10.26 -5.80
N ASN A 82 13.06 -11.27 -5.07
CA ASN A 82 11.73 -11.85 -5.25
C ASN A 82 10.71 -11.18 -4.32
N GLY A 83 11.13 -10.22 -3.49
CA GLY A 83 10.28 -9.52 -2.54
C GLY A 83 10.11 -10.26 -1.21
N GLN A 84 10.91 -11.29 -0.92
CA GLN A 84 10.83 -11.99 0.36
C GLN A 84 11.61 -11.23 1.43
N LEU A 85 10.94 -10.93 2.54
CA LEU A 85 11.53 -10.35 3.75
C LEU A 85 12.11 -11.46 4.63
N HIS A 86 13.44 -11.53 4.72
CA HIS A 86 14.16 -12.56 5.49
C HIS A 86 14.32 -12.19 6.97
N ARG A 87 14.50 -10.89 7.26
CA ARG A 87 14.72 -10.34 8.60
C ARG A 87 14.24 -8.90 8.68
N ALA A 88 13.50 -8.55 9.72
CA ALA A 88 13.10 -7.18 10.04
C ALA A 88 13.22 -6.95 11.57
N PRO A 89 14.18 -6.13 12.04
CA PRO A 89 14.47 -6.00 13.47
C PRO A 89 13.31 -5.47 14.31
N ASN A 90 12.39 -4.74 13.67
CA ASN A 90 11.29 -4.04 14.32
C ASN A 90 9.93 -4.64 13.97
N LEU A 91 9.89 -5.75 13.23
CA LEU A 91 8.65 -6.46 12.92
C LEU A 91 8.66 -7.83 13.58
N ALA A 92 7.47 -8.37 13.72
CA ALA A 92 7.30 -9.72 14.21
C ALA A 92 7.90 -10.76 13.25
N ASP A 93 8.31 -11.89 13.84
CA ASP A 93 8.83 -13.05 13.13
C ASP A 93 7.80 -13.73 12.22
#